data_AF-A0A920SIZ8-F1
#
_entry.id   AF-A0A920SIZ8-F1
#
_cell.length_a   1.000
_cell.length_b   1.000
_cell.length_c   1.000
_cell.angle_alpha   90.00
_cell.angle_beta   90.00
_cell.angle_gamma   90.00
#
_symmetry.space_group_name_H-M   'P 1'
#
loop_
_entity.id
_entity.type
_entity.pdbx_description
1 polymer ?
#
loop_
_entity_poly.entity_id
_entity_poly.type
_entity_poly.pdbx_seq_one_letter_code
_entity_poly.pdbx_strand_id
1 'polypeptide(L)'
;MACPGADTCNLAVTQSRGLANAIGAALEEAGLAEVGGVRMNISGCTNSCGQHHTADIGFFGAERRAHGQPAPGYQMLLGGYVGQTQVHFGQKALRLPAKNAAEATVRVVRRFADERQAGERFIDWMHRSGGVNEVASGLKDLDQFPTPDENPEFYVDYDETGPYVAEIGESECAT
;
A
#
# COMPACT_ATOMS: atom_id res chain seq x y z
N MET A 1 9.70 3.27 -3.18
CA MET A 1 10.59 3.26 -1.99
C MET A 1 9.91 2.47 -0.87
N ALA A 2 10.66 1.69 -0.10
CA ALA A 2 10.14 1.01 1.09
C ALA A 2 11.10 1.27 2.26
N CYS A 3 10.57 1.44 3.47
CA CYS A 3 11.41 1.38 4.67
C CYS A 3 11.86 -0.07 4.95
N PRO A 4 12.76 -0.31 5.93
CA PRO A 4 13.21 -1.67 6.23
C PRO A 4 12.05 -2.63 6.54
N GLY A 5 11.03 -2.19 7.27
CA GLY A 5 9.89 -3.05 7.60
C GLY A 5 10.21 -3.98 8.77
N ALA A 6 9.36 -4.97 9.03
CA ALA A 6 9.54 -5.92 10.12
C ALA A 6 10.78 -6.81 9.95
N ASP A 7 11.42 -6.79 8.77
CA ASP A 7 12.74 -7.36 8.50
C ASP A 7 13.79 -6.97 9.57
N THR A 8 13.83 -5.68 9.96
CA THR A 8 14.83 -5.17 10.92
C THR A 8 14.31 -4.08 11.85
N CYS A 9 13.07 -3.62 11.69
CA CYS A 9 12.52 -2.52 12.48
C CYS A 9 11.55 -3.05 13.54
N ASN A 10 11.89 -2.84 14.81
CA ASN A 10 11.05 -3.27 15.95
C ASN A 10 9.69 -2.54 16.02
N LEU A 11 9.52 -1.42 15.31
CA LEU A 11 8.25 -0.69 15.27
C LEU A 11 7.36 -1.08 14.09
N ALA A 12 7.88 -1.87 13.15
CA ALA A 12 7.14 -2.22 11.96
C ALA A 12 6.08 -3.28 12.29
N VAL A 13 4.90 -3.07 11.74
CA VAL A 13 3.74 -3.95 11.89
C VAL A 13 3.61 -4.90 10.70
N THR A 14 4.33 -4.58 9.61
CA THR A 14 4.32 -5.34 8.36
C THR A 14 5.63 -5.27 7.59
N GLN A 15 5.80 -6.18 6.63
CA GLN A 15 6.97 -6.38 5.80
C GLN A 15 6.94 -5.51 4.53
N SER A 16 7.40 -4.25 4.66
CA SER A 16 7.30 -3.26 3.58
C SER A 16 8.12 -3.58 2.33
N ARG A 17 9.23 -4.30 2.45
CA ARG A 17 10.05 -4.73 1.31
C ARG A 17 9.40 -5.89 0.57
N GLY A 18 8.83 -6.85 1.30
CA GLY A 18 8.02 -7.92 0.75
C GLY A 18 6.82 -7.41 -0.06
N LEU A 19 6.07 -6.43 0.46
CA LEU A 19 5.01 -5.78 -0.31
C LEU A 19 5.54 -5.07 -1.56
N ALA A 20 6.69 -4.39 -1.48
CA ALA A 20 7.28 -3.73 -2.65
C ALA A 20 7.62 -4.72 -3.77
N ASN A 21 8.16 -5.89 -3.41
CA ASN A 21 8.45 -6.96 -4.36
C ASN A 21 7.17 -7.52 -4.98
N ALA A 22 6.13 -7.75 -4.17
CA ALA A 22 4.84 -8.24 -4.65
C ALA A 22 4.15 -7.25 -5.63
N ILE A 23 4.20 -5.95 -5.33
CA ILE A 23 3.71 -4.91 -6.24
C ILE A 23 4.50 -4.92 -7.55
N GLY A 24 5.83 -5.01 -7.49
CA GLY A 24 6.68 -5.07 -8.69
C GLY A 24 6.32 -6.23 -9.61
N ALA A 25 6.23 -7.44 -9.04
CA ALA A 25 5.84 -8.64 -9.78
C ALA A 25 4.42 -8.54 -10.37
N ALA A 26 3.46 -8.04 -9.60
CA ALA A 26 2.07 -7.89 -10.06
C ALA A 26 1.95 -6.86 -11.21
N LEU A 27 2.73 -5.76 -11.16
CA LEU A 27 2.77 -4.79 -12.25
C LEU A 27 3.45 -5.35 -13.50
N GLU A 28 4.49 -6.17 -13.35
CA GLU A 28 5.15 -6.85 -14.47
C GLU A 28 4.20 -7.84 -15.15
N GLU A 29 3.54 -8.71 -14.37
CA GLU A 29 2.55 -9.67 -14.88
C GLU A 29 1.38 -8.96 -15.59
N ALA A 30 0.95 -7.81 -15.07
CA ALA A 30 -0.10 -6.99 -15.66
C ALA A 30 0.33 -6.19 -16.90
N GLY A 31 1.62 -6.21 -17.29
CA GLY A 31 2.16 -5.40 -18.39
C GLY A 31 2.20 -3.89 -18.08
N LEU A 32 2.23 -3.52 -16.80
CA LEU A 32 2.20 -2.14 -16.31
C LEU A 32 3.54 -1.67 -15.71
N ALA A 33 4.58 -2.51 -15.69
CA ALA A 33 5.89 -2.17 -15.13
C ALA A 33 6.50 -0.90 -15.74
N GLU A 34 6.25 -0.65 -17.03
CA GLU A 34 6.76 0.51 -17.75
C GLU A 34 5.85 1.75 -17.65
N VAL A 35 4.75 1.69 -16.87
CA VAL A 35 3.90 2.86 -16.63
C VAL A 35 4.63 3.85 -15.71
N GLY A 36 5.37 4.76 -16.34
CA GLY A 36 6.04 5.85 -15.64
C GLY A 36 5.08 6.90 -15.07
N GLY A 37 5.62 7.75 -14.18
CA GLY A 37 4.89 8.90 -13.62
C GLY A 37 4.07 8.59 -12.36
N VAL A 38 4.22 7.40 -11.78
CA VAL A 38 3.57 7.01 -10.52
C VAL A 38 4.62 6.67 -9.48
N ARG A 39 4.69 7.45 -8.38
CA ARG A 39 5.60 7.17 -7.27
C ARG A 39 4.86 6.36 -6.20
N MET A 40 5.52 5.30 -5.74
CA MET A 40 4.99 4.38 -4.73
C MET A 40 5.90 4.33 -3.52
N ASN A 41 5.34 4.60 -2.34
CA ASN A 41 6.08 4.61 -1.08
C ASN A 41 5.40 3.76 -0.01
N ILE A 42 6.16 2.88 0.64
CA ILE A 42 5.66 1.89 1.59
C ILE A 42 6.38 2.05 2.92
N SER A 43 5.62 2.02 4.02
CA SER A 43 6.16 1.95 5.37
C SER A 43 5.55 0.77 6.13
N GLY A 44 6.37 0.04 6.89
CA GLY A 44 5.90 -1.07 7.71
C GLY A 44 4.99 -0.64 8.87
N CYS A 45 4.98 0.64 9.24
CA CYS A 45 4.13 1.23 10.27
C CYS A 45 3.78 2.70 9.95
N THR A 46 3.03 3.34 10.84
CA THR A 46 2.52 4.71 10.70
C THR A 46 3.58 5.82 10.76
N ASN A 47 4.81 5.51 11.18
CA ASN A 47 5.87 6.51 11.38
C ASN A 47 6.41 7.12 10.07
N SER A 48 6.01 6.60 8.92
CA SER A 48 6.26 7.21 7.62
C SER A 48 7.74 7.37 7.25
N CYS A 49 8.63 6.50 7.74
CA CYS A 49 10.03 6.47 7.32
C CYS A 49 10.21 6.27 5.81
N GLY A 50 9.28 5.57 5.15
CA GLY A 50 9.23 5.43 3.70
C GLY A 50 8.56 6.60 2.97
N GLN A 51 8.14 7.65 3.67
CA GLN A 51 7.48 8.84 3.12
C GLN A 51 6.16 8.51 2.38
N HIS A 52 5.32 7.65 2.96
CA HIS A 52 4.09 7.19 2.31
C HIS A 52 3.04 8.29 2.11
N HIS A 53 3.07 9.37 2.90
CA HIS A 53 2.12 10.48 2.75
C HIS A 53 2.39 11.38 1.53
N THR A 54 3.57 11.29 0.90
CA THR A 54 3.99 12.23 -0.17
C THR A 54 4.11 11.57 -1.54
N ALA A 55 3.71 10.31 -1.63
CA ALA A 55 3.70 9.51 -2.86
C ALA A 55 2.32 9.47 -3.50
N ASP A 56 2.31 9.25 -4.81
CA ASP A 56 1.09 9.12 -5.60
C ASP A 56 0.23 7.96 -5.07
N ILE A 57 0.91 6.85 -4.74
CA ILE A 57 0.35 5.72 -3.99
C ILE A 57 1.21 5.48 -2.74
N GLY A 58 0.61 5.62 -1.57
CA GLY A 58 1.24 5.40 -0.28
C GLY A 58 0.69 4.17 0.42
N PHE A 59 1.53 3.46 1.17
CA PHE A 59 1.11 2.40 2.06
C PHE A 59 1.74 2.55 3.45
N PHE A 60 0.95 2.34 4.49
CA PHE A 60 1.48 2.09 5.82
C PHE A 60 0.87 0.84 6.44
N GLY A 61 1.71 0.04 7.10
CA GLY A 61 1.30 -1.18 7.79
C GLY A 61 0.39 -0.91 8.98
N ALA A 62 -0.59 -1.77 9.16
CA ALA A 62 -1.49 -1.78 10.30
C ALA A 62 -2.00 -3.20 10.57
N GLU A 63 -2.07 -3.59 11.83
CA GLU A 63 -2.75 -4.82 12.22
C GLU A 63 -4.23 -4.73 11.83
N ARG A 64 -4.74 -5.82 11.26
CA ARG A 64 -6.17 -6.07 11.06
C ARG A 64 -6.58 -7.24 11.95
N ARG A 65 -7.87 -7.29 12.28
CA ARG A 65 -8.50 -8.49 12.85
C ARG A 65 -9.55 -8.99 11.87
N ALA A 66 -9.47 -10.26 11.52
CA ALA A 66 -10.42 -10.93 10.65
C ALA A 66 -10.69 -12.32 11.19
N HIS A 67 -11.95 -12.74 11.20
CA HIS A 67 -12.35 -14.09 11.65
C HIS A 67 -11.79 -14.48 13.04
N GLY A 68 -11.65 -13.50 13.94
CA GLY A 68 -11.12 -13.69 15.29
C GLY A 68 -9.59 -13.70 15.42
N GLN A 69 -8.86 -13.68 14.31
CA GLN A 69 -7.39 -13.74 14.26
C GLN A 69 -6.77 -12.40 13.84
N PRO A 70 -5.57 -12.05 14.35
CA PRO A 70 -4.79 -10.94 13.83
C PRO A 70 -4.28 -11.28 12.42
N ALA A 71 -4.17 -10.27 11.56
CA ALA A 71 -3.72 -10.43 10.18
C ALA A 71 -2.99 -9.17 9.69
N PRO A 72 -2.00 -9.32 8.79
CA PRO A 72 -1.26 -8.21 8.24
C PRO A 72 -2.14 -7.41 7.27
N GLY A 73 -2.05 -6.09 7.34
CA GLY A 73 -2.77 -5.22 6.45
C GLY A 73 -2.09 -3.88 6.23
N TYR A 74 -2.56 -3.17 5.23
CA TYR A 74 -2.07 -1.84 4.89
C TYR A 74 -3.22 -0.86 4.78
N GLN A 75 -3.00 0.39 5.20
CA GLN A 75 -3.77 1.51 4.73
C GLN A 75 -3.16 2.01 3.43
N MET A 76 -3.93 2.00 2.35
CA MET A 76 -3.58 2.65 1.09
C MET A 76 -3.91 4.15 1.17
N LEU A 77 -3.00 4.98 0.68
CA LEU A 77 -3.15 6.42 0.51
C LEU A 77 -3.00 6.74 -0.97
N LEU A 78 -3.76 7.72 -1.46
CA LEU A 78 -3.71 8.17 -2.84
C LEU A 78 -3.58 9.69 -2.94
N GLY A 79 -2.87 10.15 -3.98
CA GLY A 79 -2.79 11.56 -4.34
C GLY A 79 -1.77 12.37 -3.54
N GLY A 80 -0.76 11.73 -2.95
CA GLY A 80 0.36 12.44 -2.36
C GLY A 80 1.30 13.00 -3.43
N TYR A 81 1.71 14.25 -3.28
CA TYR A 81 2.58 14.93 -4.24
C TYR A 81 3.44 15.98 -3.54
N VAL A 82 4.71 16.08 -3.95
CA VAL A 82 5.62 17.15 -3.53
C VAL A 82 6.24 17.74 -4.78
N GLY A 83 5.79 18.94 -5.14
CA GLY A 83 6.36 19.76 -6.20
C GLY A 83 7.03 21.02 -5.65
N GLN A 84 7.54 21.86 -6.54
CA GLN A 84 8.24 23.09 -6.15
C GLN A 84 7.31 24.15 -5.53
N THR A 85 6.06 24.20 -5.96
CA THR A 85 5.08 25.24 -5.57
C THR A 85 3.85 24.68 -4.86
N GLN A 86 3.66 23.36 -4.88
CA GLN A 86 2.47 22.70 -4.35
C GLN A 86 2.85 21.39 -3.65
N VAL A 87 2.19 21.13 -2.53
CA VAL A 87 2.31 19.89 -1.76
C VAL A 87 0.91 19.38 -1.46
N HIS A 88 0.70 18.10 -1.71
CA HIS A 88 -0.52 17.38 -1.37
C HIS A 88 -0.15 16.17 -0.53
N PHE A 89 -0.82 16.00 0.61
CA PHE A 89 -0.72 14.76 1.37
C PHE A 89 -1.67 13.73 0.78
N GLY A 90 -1.19 12.49 0.67
CA GLY A 90 -2.00 11.35 0.30
C GLY A 90 -3.17 11.20 1.26
N GLN A 91 -4.36 10.94 0.72
CA GLN A 91 -5.56 10.74 1.51
C GLN A 91 -5.84 9.25 1.65
N LYS A 92 -6.36 8.83 2.80
CA LYS A 92 -6.72 7.43 3.06
C LYS A 92 -7.77 6.97 2.06
N ALA A 93 -7.41 6.00 1.23
CA ALA A 93 -8.29 5.42 0.21
C ALA A 93 -9.03 4.21 0.76
N LEU A 94 -8.30 3.16 1.14
CA LEU A 94 -8.87 1.89 1.58
C LEU A 94 -7.89 1.14 2.49
N ARG A 95 -8.42 0.40 3.47
CA ARG A 95 -7.63 -0.56 4.24
C ARG A 95 -7.71 -1.92 3.54
N LEU A 96 -6.58 -2.59 3.39
CA LEU A 96 -6.47 -3.82 2.61
C LEU A 96 -5.79 -4.91 3.45
N PRO A 97 -6.18 -6.18 3.28
CA PRO A 97 -5.29 -7.30 3.58
C PRO A 97 -3.96 -7.12 2.85
N ALA A 98 -2.85 -7.55 3.47
CA ALA A 98 -1.52 -7.41 2.86
C ALA A 98 -1.44 -8.07 1.47
N LYS A 99 -2.07 -9.23 1.30
CA LYS A 99 -2.09 -9.97 0.03
C LYS A 99 -2.91 -9.29 -1.09
N ASN A 100 -3.82 -8.39 -0.73
CA ASN A 100 -4.63 -7.64 -1.71
C ASN A 100 -4.01 -6.28 -2.10
N ALA A 101 -2.98 -5.82 -1.38
CA ALA A 101 -2.39 -4.51 -1.63
C ALA A 101 -1.74 -4.41 -3.03
N ALA A 102 -1.11 -5.48 -3.52
CA ALA A 102 -0.52 -5.51 -4.86
C ALA A 102 -1.58 -5.40 -5.97
N GLU A 103 -2.67 -6.17 -5.88
CA GLU A 103 -3.79 -6.09 -6.82
C GLU A 103 -4.46 -4.71 -6.80
N ALA A 104 -4.63 -4.10 -5.62
CA ALA A 104 -5.15 -2.73 -5.52
C ALA A 104 -4.25 -1.73 -6.26
N THR A 105 -2.92 -1.86 -6.14
CA THR A 105 -1.97 -1.03 -6.90
C THR A 105 -2.13 -1.24 -8.41
N VAL A 106 -2.19 -2.50 -8.87
CA VAL A 106 -2.39 -2.83 -10.29
C VAL A 106 -3.66 -2.16 -10.83
N ARG A 107 -4.79 -2.25 -10.10
CA ARG A 107 -6.05 -1.61 -10.53
C ARG A 107 -5.96 -0.09 -10.62
N VAL A 108 -5.30 0.56 -9.65
CA VAL A 108 -5.11 2.02 -9.69
C VAL A 108 -4.20 2.43 -10.83
N VAL A 109 -3.06 1.76 -11.01
CA VAL A 109 -2.09 2.06 -12.07
C VAL A 109 -2.71 1.81 -13.46
N ARG A 110 -3.46 0.72 -13.62
CA ARG A 110 -4.19 0.42 -14.86
C ARG A 110 -5.18 1.53 -15.20
N ARG A 111 -6.04 1.91 -14.24
CA ARG A 111 -7.00 2.99 -14.44
C ARG A 111 -6.33 4.31 -14.81
N PHE A 112 -5.21 4.66 -14.15
CA PHE A 112 -4.41 5.81 -14.53
C PHE A 112 -3.87 5.69 -15.95
N ALA A 113 -3.27 4.55 -16.31
CA ALA A 113 -2.69 4.33 -17.63
C ALA A 113 -3.72 4.43 -18.76
N ASP A 114 -4.94 3.93 -18.52
CA ASP A 114 -6.05 3.92 -19.47
C ASP A 114 -6.70 5.30 -19.63
N GLU A 115 -6.82 6.06 -18.53
CA GLU A 115 -7.53 7.33 -18.52
C GLU A 115 -6.62 8.56 -18.72
N ARG A 116 -5.30 8.44 -18.56
CA ARG A 116 -4.39 9.59 -18.57
C ARG A 116 -4.31 10.27 -19.93
N GLN A 117 -4.27 11.59 -19.90
CA GLN A 117 -3.98 12.42 -21.07
C GLN A 117 -2.47 12.55 -21.29
N ALA A 118 -2.07 12.96 -22.49
CA ALA A 118 -0.66 13.14 -22.82
C ALA A 118 0.00 14.16 -21.86
N GLY A 119 1.03 13.70 -21.14
CA GLY A 119 1.76 14.52 -20.17
C GLY A 119 1.05 14.75 -18.83
N GLU A 120 -0.11 14.12 -18.60
CA GLU A 120 -0.85 14.27 -17.34
C GLU A 120 -0.10 13.59 -16.18
N ARG A 121 0.06 14.31 -15.07
CA ARG A 121 0.63 13.76 -13.84
C ARG A 121 -0.45 13.00 -13.08
N PHE A 122 -0.05 12.02 -12.27
CA PHE A 122 -0.98 11.23 -11.47
C PHE A 122 -1.88 12.09 -10.57
N ILE A 123 -1.35 13.17 -9.96
CA ILE A 123 -2.16 14.08 -9.13
C ILE A 123 -3.23 14.82 -9.94
N ASP A 124 -2.93 15.23 -11.17
CA ASP A 124 -3.88 15.93 -12.04
C ASP A 124 -4.99 14.95 -12.47
N TRP A 125 -4.61 13.72 -12.83
CA TRP A 125 -5.56 12.64 -13.10
C TRP A 125 -6.43 12.36 -11.88
N MET A 126 -5.86 12.25 -10.67
CA MET A 126 -6.60 12.00 -9.44
C MET A 126 -7.67 13.05 -9.18
N HIS A 127 -7.38 14.33 -9.44
CA HIS A 127 -8.37 15.39 -9.34
C HIS A 127 -9.47 15.26 -10.41
N ARG A 128 -9.11 14.94 -11.65
CA ARG A 128 -10.05 14.78 -12.76
C ARG A 128 -10.91 13.52 -12.65
N SER A 129 -10.39 12.44 -12.07
CA SER A 129 -11.03 11.13 -11.95
C SER A 129 -12.03 11.04 -10.79
N GLY A 130 -12.43 12.17 -10.21
CA GLY A 130 -13.37 12.25 -9.08
C GLY A 130 -12.71 12.17 -7.68
N GLY A 131 -11.38 12.18 -7.60
CA GLY A 131 -10.65 12.15 -6.34
C GLY A 131 -10.54 10.77 -5.71
N VAL A 132 -9.94 10.74 -4.52
CA VAL A 132 -9.59 9.50 -3.80
C VAL A 132 -10.81 8.63 -3.50
N ASN A 133 -11.95 9.22 -3.13
CA ASN A 133 -13.16 8.46 -2.82
C ASN A 133 -13.70 7.71 -4.04
N GLU A 134 -13.67 8.34 -5.22
CA GLU A 134 -14.16 7.74 -6.46
C GLU A 134 -13.25 6.57 -6.89
N VAL A 135 -11.93 6.78 -6.83
CA VAL A 135 -10.95 5.73 -7.14
C VAL A 135 -11.02 4.58 -6.14
N ALA A 136 -11.15 4.88 -4.85
CA ALA A 136 -11.26 3.87 -3.79
C ALA A 136 -12.56 3.06 -3.87
N SER A 137 -13.63 3.62 -4.45
CA SER A 137 -14.91 2.92 -4.59
C SER A 137 -14.79 1.65 -5.43
N GLY A 138 -13.96 1.68 -6.48
CA GLY A 138 -13.68 0.54 -7.36
C GLY A 138 -12.73 -0.50 -6.79
N LEU A 139 -12.27 -0.34 -5.55
CA LEU A 139 -11.37 -1.26 -4.86
C LEU A 139 -12.03 -1.95 -3.65
N LYS A 140 -13.29 -1.61 -3.32
CA LYS A 140 -13.95 -2.08 -2.09
C LYS A 140 -14.08 -3.60 -2.00
N ASP A 141 -14.11 -4.29 -3.12
CA ASP A 141 -14.10 -5.76 -3.19
C ASP A 141 -12.81 -6.36 -2.62
N LEU A 142 -11.72 -5.59 -2.56
CA LEU A 142 -10.42 -6.02 -2.03
C LEU A 142 -10.28 -5.83 -0.50
N ASP A 143 -11.19 -5.14 0.18
CA ASP A 143 -11.22 -5.09 1.66
C ASP A 143 -11.99 -6.27 2.24
N GLN A 144 -11.57 -7.48 1.85
CA GLN A 144 -12.14 -8.73 2.33
C GLN A 144 -11.05 -9.72 2.70
N PHE A 145 -11.22 -10.36 3.86
CA PHE A 145 -10.41 -11.48 4.29
C PHE A 145 -11.19 -12.77 4.05
N PRO A 146 -10.65 -13.73 3.29
CA PRO A 146 -11.17 -15.10 3.27
C PRO A 146 -11.03 -15.72 4.67
N THR A 147 -11.79 -16.78 4.93
CA THR A 147 -11.62 -17.53 6.19
C THR A 147 -10.21 -18.15 6.23
N PRO A 148 -9.65 -18.41 7.43
CA PRO A 148 -8.32 -19.05 7.55
C PRO A 148 -8.24 -20.41 6.86
N ASP A 149 -9.35 -21.15 6.79
CA ASP A 149 -9.41 -22.46 6.12
C ASP A 149 -9.43 -22.32 4.59
N GLU A 150 -10.04 -21.26 4.04
CA GLU A 150 -10.09 -21.01 2.60
C GLU A 150 -8.76 -20.51 2.05
N ASN A 151 -8.10 -19.59 2.76
CA ASN A 151 -6.82 -19.06 2.34
C ASN A 151 -5.98 -18.58 3.53
N PRO A 152 -5.13 -19.46 4.10
CA PRO A 152 -4.32 -19.13 5.27
C PRO A 152 -3.24 -18.07 4.99
N GLU A 153 -2.84 -17.87 3.73
CA GLU A 153 -1.81 -16.89 3.36
C GLU A 153 -2.22 -15.44 3.70
N PHE A 154 -3.52 -15.15 3.84
CA PHE A 154 -3.98 -13.84 4.28
C PHE A 154 -3.64 -13.51 5.74
N TYR A 155 -3.21 -14.51 6.50
CA TYR A 155 -2.84 -14.42 7.91
C TYR A 155 -1.32 -14.61 8.10
N VAL A 156 -0.54 -14.56 7.03
CA VAL A 156 0.92 -14.63 7.03
C VAL A 156 1.45 -13.40 6.29
N ASP A 157 2.39 -12.66 6.87
CA ASP A 157 2.95 -11.49 6.17
C ASP A 157 3.89 -11.93 5.04
N TYR A 158 4.35 -10.99 4.21
CA TYR A 158 5.37 -11.28 3.22
C TYR A 158 6.67 -11.72 3.88
N ASP A 159 7.42 -12.64 3.25
CA ASP A 159 8.72 -13.12 3.74
C ASP A 159 8.70 -13.80 5.13
N GLU A 160 7.51 -14.10 5.66
CA GLU A 160 7.29 -14.87 6.89
C GLU A 160 6.71 -16.27 6.59
N THR A 161 6.89 -17.20 7.52
CA THR A 161 6.41 -18.60 7.40
C THR A 161 5.39 -19.01 8.45
N GLY A 162 5.17 -18.16 9.46
CA GLY A 162 4.27 -18.41 10.58
C GLY A 162 3.03 -17.53 10.55
N PRO A 163 2.00 -17.85 11.36
CA PRO A 163 0.84 -16.98 11.50
C PRO A 163 1.28 -15.60 12.00
N TYR A 164 0.57 -14.58 11.54
CA TYR A 164 0.87 -13.20 11.85
C TYR A 164 0.78 -12.93 13.35
N VAL A 165 1.85 -12.36 13.90
CA VAL A 165 1.93 -11.87 15.27
C VAL A 165 2.45 -10.46 15.23
N ALA A 166 1.68 -9.49 15.71
CA ALA A 166 2.16 -8.13 15.85
C ALA A 166 3.10 -8.02 17.05
N GLU A 167 4.40 -8.14 16.81
CA GLU A 167 5.44 -7.90 17.80
C GLU A 167 6.00 -6.48 17.63
N ILE A 168 5.35 -5.51 18.27
CA ILE A 168 5.84 -4.13 18.29
C ILE A 168 6.78 -3.97 19.49
N GLY A 169 8.07 -3.90 19.21
CA GLY A 169 9.12 -3.67 20.19
C GLY A 169 9.31 -2.20 20.56
N GLU A 170 10.31 -1.94 21.41
CA GLU A 170 10.59 -0.60 21.92
C GLU A 170 11.20 0.30 20.83
N SER A 171 10.81 1.57 20.82
CA SER A 171 11.30 2.55 19.85
C SER A 171 12.75 2.92 20.14
N GLU A 172 13.66 2.59 19.22
CA GLU A 172 15.08 2.95 19.31
C GLU A 172 15.32 4.48 19.26
N CYS A 173 14.32 5.27 18.86
CA CYS A 173 14.41 6.72 18.72
C CYS A 173 13.59 7.49 19.78
N ALA A 174 12.99 6.81 20.76
CA ALA A 174 12.19 7.44 21.81
C ALA A 174 12.82 7.21 23.20
N THR A 175 14.09 7.58 23.34
CA THR A 175 14.81 7.60 24.62
C THR A 175 15.06 9.04 25.07
#